data_AF-J9F2K2-F1
#
_entry.id   AF-J9F2K2-F1
#
_cell.length_a   1.000
_cell.length_b   1.000
_cell.length_c   1.000
_cell.angle_alpha   90.00
_cell.angle_beta   90.00
_cell.angle_gamma   90.00
#
_symmetry.space_group_name_H-M   'P 1'
#
loop_
_entity.id
_entity.type
_entity.pdbx_description
1 polymer ?
#
loop_
_entity_poly.entity_id
_entity_poly.type
_entity_poly.pdbx_seq_one_letter_code
_entity_poly.pdbx_strand_id
1 'polypeptide(L)'
;MESAATTGFVGGDFLLLQSKKLHIKALSLKINSLEAEKAVLITRNDELESRLIQLGQNVSIASVIASSATVTPCTVESVSNLVSSGSAFKPVHTQMMMQRLNNGRQAAAEAFQWPVLENAATAYGHQYDEKLVNNMQIELDTAREECSLVQEKIVKMGCINFELEHQLANAKQRLEKAEMRARQVEEQVRVCRNCSQQEKYQKSLQSEFLVKYSAREREVNDLKKELALKNEQLNARMIENNKRNEEMKQWRFAVDEMETVHMEIKMLEKQLNDEKASMESKWAEVRTILLERKGDISRKTSDAESVTDGEQSSINQLKQMMDTINDLKNTVDKQAKQLELDKVGS
;
A
#
# COMPACT_ATOMS: atom_id res chain seq x y z
N MET A 1 -3.30 4.70 5.41
CA MET A 1 -1.91 4.28 5.73
C MET A 1 -1.02 4.74 4.58
N GLU A 2 -0.61 6.01 4.60
CA GLU A 2 0.43 6.51 3.69
C GLU A 2 1.62 6.91 4.55
N SER A 3 2.67 6.11 4.42
CA SER A 3 4.00 6.32 5.00
C SER A 3 4.69 7.41 4.19
N ALA A 4 4.41 8.67 4.52
CA ALA A 4 5.01 9.83 3.88
C ALA A 4 5.65 10.74 4.94
N ALA A 5 6.71 10.28 5.61
CA ALA A 5 7.46 11.17 6.51
C ALA A 5 8.90 10.75 6.89
N THR A 6 9.54 9.77 6.25
CA THR A 6 10.86 9.29 6.71
C THR A 6 12.01 9.41 5.71
N THR A 7 11.74 9.80 4.46
CA THR A 7 12.79 10.00 3.45
C THR A 7 13.48 11.37 3.54
N GLY A 8 12.92 12.33 4.30
CA GLY A 8 13.50 13.67 4.45
C GLY A 8 14.61 13.80 5.50
N PHE A 9 14.70 12.88 6.47
CA PHE A 9 15.57 13.05 7.64
C PHE A 9 17.04 12.64 7.37
N VAL A 10 17.27 11.66 6.48
CA VAL A 10 18.62 11.13 6.22
C VAL A 10 19.43 12.03 5.27
N GLY A 11 18.75 12.74 4.34
CA GLY A 11 19.42 13.59 3.36
C GLY A 11 20.00 14.88 3.93
N GLY A 12 19.30 15.51 4.88
CA GLY A 12 19.75 16.75 5.51
C GLY A 12 20.97 16.58 6.40
N ASP A 13 20.99 15.52 7.21
CA ASP A 13 22.08 15.24 8.15
C ASP A 13 23.37 14.80 7.44
N PHE A 14 23.25 14.05 6.33
CA PHE A 14 24.41 13.67 5.51
C PHE A 14 25.08 14.87 4.84
N LEU A 15 24.29 15.79 4.27
CA LEU A 15 24.79 17.03 3.67
C LEU A 15 25.46 17.93 4.72
N LEU A 16 24.89 18.00 5.92
CA LEU A 16 25.48 18.74 7.04
C LEU A 16 26.82 18.14 7.49
N LEU A 17 26.94 16.80 7.54
CA LEU A 17 28.19 16.11 7.87
C LEU A 17 29.29 16.39 6.83
N GLN A 18 28.96 16.27 5.55
CA GLN A 18 29.84 16.58 4.42
C GLN A 18 30.37 18.02 4.52
N SER A 19 29.47 18.98 4.72
CA SER A 19 29.81 20.40 4.88
C SER A 19 30.78 20.65 6.04
N LYS A 20 30.53 20.05 7.21
CA LYS A 20 31.42 20.15 8.38
C LYS A 20 32.81 19.55 8.11
N LYS A 21 32.90 18.43 7.41
CA LYS A 21 34.18 17.79 7.05
C LYS A 21 34.99 18.66 6.09
N LEU A 22 34.33 19.28 5.11
CA LEU A 22 34.96 20.24 4.19
C LEU A 22 35.48 21.48 4.94
N HIS A 23 34.71 22.00 5.89
CA HIS A 23 35.12 23.13 6.72
C HIS A 23 36.38 22.83 7.55
N ILE A 24 36.44 21.66 8.20
CA ILE A 24 37.65 21.19 8.93
C ILE A 24 38.86 21.10 7.99
N LYS A 25 38.67 20.58 6.77
CA LYS A 25 39.73 20.48 5.77
C LYS A 25 40.26 21.87 5.36
N ALA A 26 39.36 22.83 5.15
CA ALA A 26 39.72 24.21 4.82
C ALA A 26 40.50 24.90 5.95
N LEU A 27 40.04 24.77 7.21
CA LEU A 27 40.75 25.30 8.38
C LEU A 27 42.17 24.70 8.51
N SER A 28 42.29 23.38 8.33
CA SER A 28 43.59 22.69 8.41
C SER A 28 44.56 23.18 7.35
N LEU A 29 44.10 23.38 6.12
CA LEU A 29 44.92 23.92 5.04
C LEU A 29 45.37 25.37 5.34
N LYS A 30 44.50 26.18 5.93
CA LYS A 30 44.83 27.57 6.25
C LYS A 30 45.89 27.68 7.36
N ILE A 31 45.78 26.86 8.39
CA ILE A 31 46.79 26.75 9.47
C ILE A 31 48.15 26.36 8.88
N ASN A 32 48.20 25.26 8.10
CA ASN A 32 49.45 24.80 7.48
C ASN A 32 50.09 25.86 6.58
N SER A 33 49.28 26.63 5.84
CA SER A 33 49.76 27.73 5.00
C SER A 33 50.36 28.88 5.82
N LEU A 34 49.74 29.25 6.93
CA LEU A 34 50.24 30.31 7.82
C LEU A 34 51.49 29.88 8.58
N GLU A 35 51.58 28.61 8.97
CA GLU A 35 52.78 28.04 9.58
C GLU A 35 53.97 28.06 8.62
N ALA A 36 53.74 27.71 7.35
CA ALA A 36 54.77 27.80 6.32
C ALA A 36 55.24 29.26 6.10
N GLU A 37 54.32 30.22 6.03
CA GLU A 37 54.66 31.65 5.91
C GLU A 37 55.42 32.17 7.14
N LYS A 38 55.00 31.76 8.34
CA LYS A 38 55.68 32.10 9.60
C LYS A 38 57.12 31.59 9.61
N ALA A 39 57.36 30.36 9.18
CA ALA A 39 58.71 29.80 9.10
C ALA A 39 59.63 30.65 8.20
N VAL A 40 59.13 31.07 7.02
CA VAL A 40 59.87 31.94 6.10
C VAL A 40 60.17 33.31 6.72
N LEU A 41 59.20 33.91 7.40
CA LEU A 41 59.41 35.20 8.06
C LEU A 41 60.40 35.12 9.24
N ILE A 42 60.40 34.03 10.00
CA ILE A 42 61.41 33.80 11.06
C ILE A 42 62.80 33.79 10.44
N THR A 43 63.02 33.02 9.37
CA THR A 43 64.32 33.00 8.68
C THR A 43 64.74 34.37 8.16
N ARG A 44 63.80 35.15 7.59
CA ARG A 44 64.09 36.54 7.16
C ARG A 44 64.42 37.45 8.34
N ASN A 45 63.74 37.28 9.47
CA ASN A 45 64.00 38.05 10.68
C ASN A 45 65.42 37.77 11.20
N ASP A 46 65.82 36.50 11.27
CA ASP A 46 67.16 36.09 11.70
C ASP A 46 68.25 36.68 10.78
N GLU A 47 67.99 36.74 9.46
CA GLU A 47 68.89 37.38 8.49
C GLU A 47 68.99 38.90 8.72
N LEU A 48 67.86 39.58 8.90
CA LEU A 48 67.85 41.03 9.14
C LEU A 48 68.50 41.39 10.48
N GLU A 49 68.29 40.61 11.53
CA GLU A 49 68.97 40.77 12.82
C GLU A 49 70.50 40.63 12.65
N SER A 50 70.95 39.64 11.88
CA SER A 50 72.37 39.46 11.57
C SER A 50 72.95 40.65 10.80
N ARG A 51 72.22 41.17 9.79
CA ARG A 51 72.62 42.38 9.04
C ARG A 51 72.64 43.61 9.93
N LEU A 52 71.68 43.76 10.84
CA LEU A 52 71.61 44.88 11.77
C LEU A 52 72.81 44.90 12.74
N ILE A 53 73.20 43.73 13.26
CA ILE A 53 74.40 43.59 14.10
C ILE A 53 75.64 44.02 13.32
N GLN A 54 75.78 43.59 12.06
CA GLN A 54 76.92 43.93 11.21
C GLN A 54 76.97 45.42 10.86
N LEU A 55 75.84 46.03 10.47
CA LEU A 55 75.75 47.46 10.19
C LEU A 55 76.03 48.29 11.44
N GLY A 56 75.51 47.88 12.61
CA GLY A 56 75.78 48.54 13.88
C GLY A 56 77.27 48.54 14.22
N GLN A 57 77.95 47.40 14.03
CA GLN A 57 79.41 47.31 14.18
C GLN A 57 80.14 48.22 13.19
N ASN A 58 79.72 48.25 11.92
CA ASN A 58 80.34 49.07 10.89
C ASN A 58 80.17 50.58 11.17
N VAL A 59 79.01 51.03 11.65
CA VAL A 59 78.76 52.42 12.07
C VAL A 59 79.62 52.77 13.30
N SER A 60 79.72 51.87 14.29
CA SER A 60 80.60 52.08 15.45
C SER A 60 82.08 52.17 15.05
N ILE A 61 82.56 51.30 14.17
CA ILE A 61 83.95 51.31 13.67
C ILE A 61 84.21 52.58 12.83
N ALA A 62 83.30 52.96 11.94
CA ALA A 62 83.43 54.18 11.14
C ALA A 62 83.45 55.43 12.03
N SER A 63 82.65 55.47 13.10
CA SER A 63 82.65 56.56 14.09
C SER A 63 83.96 56.62 14.90
N VAL A 64 84.52 55.47 15.30
CA VAL A 64 85.83 55.38 16.00
C VAL A 64 87.01 55.74 15.09
N ILE A 65 87.01 55.30 13.83
CA ILE A 65 88.04 55.66 12.84
C ILE A 65 87.93 57.15 12.48
N ALA A 66 86.72 57.71 12.39
CA ALA A 66 86.50 59.15 12.27
C ALA A 66 87.00 59.95 13.51
N SER A 67 87.10 59.31 14.68
CA SER A 67 87.58 59.93 15.92
C SER A 67 89.09 59.76 16.18
N SER A 68 89.81 58.94 15.39
CA SER A 68 91.20 58.58 15.67
C SER A 68 92.08 58.67 14.42
N ALA A 69 92.75 59.81 14.28
CA ALA A 69 93.89 59.98 13.39
C ALA A 69 95.08 60.60 14.15
N THR A 70 95.71 59.82 15.03
CA THR A 70 97.15 59.90 15.30
C THR A 70 97.71 58.49 15.52
N VAL A 71 98.77 58.19 14.78
CA VAL A 71 99.45 56.88 14.70
C VAL A 71 100.36 56.66 15.90
N THR A 72 100.21 55.56 16.64
CA THR A 72 101.24 54.49 16.84
C THR A 72 100.70 53.33 17.70
N PRO A 73 101.19 52.09 17.52
CA PRO A 73 100.49 50.87 17.90
C PRO A 73 100.70 50.51 19.36
N CYS A 74 99.62 50.16 20.06
CA CYS A 74 99.70 49.33 21.25
C CYS A 74 98.73 48.15 21.05
N THR A 75 99.34 46.98 20.88
CA THR A 75 98.77 45.68 21.22
C THR A 75 97.93 45.80 22.49
N VAL A 76 96.62 45.59 22.37
CA VAL A 76 95.76 45.26 23.50
C VAL A 76 95.18 43.89 23.20
N GLU A 77 95.47 42.98 24.12
CA GLU A 77 95.21 41.56 24.07
C GLU A 77 93.77 41.27 23.69
N SER A 78 93.60 40.39 22.71
CA SER A 78 92.37 39.64 22.52
C SER A 78 92.16 38.77 23.76
N VAL A 79 91.45 39.29 24.76
CA VAL A 79 90.78 38.42 25.73
C VAL A 79 89.50 37.95 25.06
N SER A 80 89.65 36.84 24.33
CA SER A 80 88.54 36.00 23.93
C SER A 80 87.83 35.49 25.18
N ASN A 81 86.84 36.24 25.67
CA ASN A 81 85.75 35.64 26.43
C ASN A 81 84.72 35.10 25.44
N LEU A 82 85.13 34.03 24.78
CA LEU A 82 84.22 33.02 24.25
C LEU A 82 83.53 32.37 25.46
N VAL A 83 82.48 33.01 25.98
CA VAL A 83 81.45 32.27 26.73
C VAL A 83 80.51 31.68 25.68
N SER A 84 80.97 30.55 25.15
CA SER A 84 80.06 29.53 24.68
C SER A 84 79.24 29.06 25.88
N SER A 85 78.03 29.61 26.03
CA SER A 85 76.98 28.92 26.77
C SER A 85 76.24 28.02 25.80
N GLY A 86 76.87 26.91 25.45
CA GLY A 86 76.17 25.76 24.91
C GLY A 86 75.36 25.08 26.02
N SER A 87 74.05 24.92 25.83
CA SER A 87 73.24 23.86 26.45
C SER A 87 71.88 23.82 25.73
N ALA A 88 71.64 22.89 24.81
CA ALA A 88 71.16 21.54 25.08
C ALA A 88 69.76 21.49 25.73
N PHE A 89 68.71 21.75 24.95
CA PHE A 89 67.44 21.05 25.13
C PHE A 89 67.03 20.36 23.83
N LYS A 90 66.84 19.04 23.98
CA LYS A 90 66.40 18.08 22.96
C LYS A 90 65.04 18.47 22.38
N PRO A 91 64.72 18.07 21.13
CA PRO A 91 63.36 18.08 20.64
C PRO A 91 62.61 16.94 21.34
N VAL A 92 61.78 17.25 22.32
CA VAL A 92 60.85 16.27 22.90
C VAL A 92 59.48 16.90 23.02
N HIS A 93 58.56 16.24 22.34
CA HIS A 93 57.13 16.18 22.60
C HIS A 93 56.35 17.49 22.79
N THR A 94 55.44 17.68 21.85
CA THR A 94 54.00 17.62 22.11
C THR A 94 53.60 17.51 23.60
N GLN A 95 53.61 18.61 24.33
CA GLN A 95 52.87 18.71 25.57
C GLN A 95 52.37 20.13 25.78
N MET A 96 51.05 20.24 25.89
CA MET A 96 50.25 21.46 26.01
C MET A 96 50.87 22.49 26.96
N MET A 97 51.21 23.68 26.44
CA MET A 97 51.32 24.88 27.25
C MET A 97 50.02 25.67 27.18
N MET A 98 49.03 25.25 27.99
CA MET A 98 48.13 26.20 28.64
C MET A 98 48.62 26.38 30.07
N GLN A 99 49.61 27.24 30.29
CA GLN A 99 49.72 27.93 31.57
C GLN A 99 50.66 29.14 31.49
N ARG A 100 50.08 30.29 31.82
CA ARG A 100 50.71 31.58 32.15
C ARG A 100 51.62 32.19 31.09
N LEU A 101 51.10 33.20 30.41
CA LEU A 101 51.89 34.38 30.04
C LEU A 101 50.97 35.59 29.83
N ASN A 102 50.32 36.06 30.90
CA ASN A 102 49.86 37.45 31.00
C ASN A 102 51.01 38.45 31.26
N ASN A 103 52.27 37.98 31.28
CA ASN A 103 53.45 38.82 31.53
C ASN A 103 54.31 39.06 30.27
N GLY A 104 53.90 38.60 29.09
CA GLY A 104 54.64 38.82 27.84
C GLY A 104 54.58 40.27 27.33
N ARG A 105 53.68 41.09 27.88
CA ARG A 105 53.52 42.50 27.50
C ARG A 105 54.58 43.44 28.09
N GLN A 106 55.32 42.99 29.12
CA GLN A 106 56.38 43.80 29.76
C GLN A 106 57.79 43.32 29.39
N ALA A 107 58.04 42.01 29.24
CA ALA A 107 59.39 41.51 28.96
C ALA A 107 59.91 41.84 27.54
N ALA A 108 59.02 41.96 26.54
CA ALA A 108 59.41 42.36 25.19
C ALA A 108 59.62 43.88 25.06
N ALA A 109 59.09 44.69 25.99
CA ALA A 109 59.33 46.14 26.00
C ALA A 109 60.64 46.50 26.73
N GLU A 110 61.11 45.66 27.66
CA GLU A 110 62.30 45.91 28.47
C GLU A 110 63.61 45.42 27.83
N ALA A 111 63.56 44.59 26.78
CA ALA A 111 64.76 44.09 26.09
C ALA A 111 65.26 44.98 24.93
N PHE A 112 64.53 46.04 24.57
CA PHE A 112 64.87 46.94 23.45
C PHE A 112 65.30 48.33 23.90
N GLN A 113 66.01 48.43 25.02
CA GLN A 113 66.73 49.65 25.33
C GLN A 113 68.06 49.64 24.56
N TRP A 114 67.99 50.03 23.28
CA TRP A 114 69.19 50.32 22.50
C TRP A 114 69.91 51.52 23.13
N PRO A 115 71.25 51.50 23.23
CA PRO A 115 71.98 52.62 23.82
C PRO A 115 71.64 53.90 23.06
N VAL A 116 71.09 54.88 23.76
CA VAL A 116 70.96 56.24 23.24
C VAL A 116 72.38 56.75 23.05
N LEU A 117 72.78 56.98 21.80
CA LEU A 117 74.07 57.59 21.51
C LEU A 117 74.01 59.04 21.99
N GLU A 118 74.74 59.34 23.05
CA GLU A 118 74.88 60.69 23.59
C GLU A 118 75.73 61.50 22.60
N ASN A 119 75.09 62.45 21.90
CA ASN A 119 75.74 63.30 20.92
C ASN A 119 76.72 64.27 21.60
N ALA A 120 77.99 63.90 21.69
CA ALA A 120 79.07 64.84 21.99
C ALA A 120 79.45 65.59 20.71
N ALA A 121 78.74 66.69 20.43
CA ALA A 121 79.13 67.63 19.39
C ALA A 121 80.27 68.52 19.91
N THR A 122 81.50 68.26 19.46
CA THR A 122 82.57 69.27 19.48
C THR A 122 83.03 69.56 18.06
N ALA A 123 82.74 70.79 17.65
CA ALA A 123 83.08 71.37 16.37
C ALA A 123 84.60 71.42 16.18
N TYR A 124 85.11 70.75 15.15
CA TYR A 124 86.29 71.19 14.41
C TYR A 124 86.22 70.64 12.98
N GLY A 125 86.35 71.56 12.02
CA GLY A 125 86.17 71.30 10.60
C GLY A 125 87.28 70.42 10.03
N HIS A 126 86.93 69.20 9.66
CA HIS A 126 87.65 68.39 8.70
C HIS A 126 86.62 67.74 7.78
N GLN A 127 86.92 67.75 6.48
CA GLN A 127 86.07 67.25 5.41
C GLN A 127 86.10 65.71 5.44
N TYR A 128 85.32 65.13 6.35
CA TYR A 128 85.02 63.70 6.40
C TYR A 128 83.92 63.38 5.38
N ASP A 129 83.84 62.13 4.91
CA ASP A 129 82.70 61.71 4.08
C ASP A 129 81.47 61.51 4.98
N GLU A 130 80.96 62.62 5.53
CA GLU A 130 79.74 62.73 6.33
C GLU A 130 78.54 62.09 5.60
N LYS A 131 78.60 62.06 4.26
CA LYS A 131 77.65 61.38 3.39
C LYS A 131 77.69 59.86 3.57
N LEU A 132 78.86 59.24 3.78
CA LEU A 132 78.99 57.80 4.02
C LEU A 132 78.38 57.40 5.37
N VAL A 133 78.71 58.14 6.44
CA VAL A 133 78.16 57.88 7.78
C VAL A 133 76.64 58.09 7.81
N ASN A 134 76.14 59.17 7.19
CA ASN A 134 74.71 59.42 7.07
C ASN A 134 73.99 58.33 6.24
N ASN A 135 74.61 57.85 5.15
CA ASN A 135 74.04 56.75 4.36
C ASN A 135 73.96 55.44 5.16
N MET A 136 75.01 55.10 5.93
CA MET A 136 75.02 53.90 6.77
C MET A 136 74.00 54.00 7.91
N GLN A 137 73.79 55.21 8.45
CA GLN A 137 72.75 55.46 9.45
C GLN A 137 71.34 55.31 8.87
N ILE A 138 71.08 55.83 7.67
CA ILE A 138 69.81 55.65 6.96
C ILE A 138 69.54 54.18 6.67
N GLU A 139 70.55 53.42 6.24
CA GLU A 139 70.43 51.97 5.98
C GLU A 139 70.16 51.18 7.28
N LEU A 140 70.82 51.54 8.38
CA LEU A 140 70.58 50.98 9.70
C LEU A 140 69.14 51.23 10.17
N ASP A 141 68.65 52.46 10.03
CA ASP A 141 67.29 52.83 10.45
C ASP A 141 66.23 52.16 9.56
N THR A 142 66.50 52.02 8.26
CA THR A 142 65.65 51.25 7.33
C THR A 142 65.60 49.76 7.73
N ALA A 143 66.74 49.15 8.06
CA ALA A 143 66.79 47.77 8.51
C ALA A 143 66.06 47.54 9.84
N ARG A 144 66.12 48.50 10.78
CA ARG A 144 65.36 48.45 12.05
C ARG A 144 63.85 48.50 11.83
N GLU A 145 63.40 49.32 10.90
CA GLU A 145 61.98 49.42 10.54
C GLU A 145 61.50 48.12 9.87
N GLU A 146 62.29 47.55 8.96
CA GLU A 146 62.00 46.26 8.33
C GLU A 146 61.92 45.11 9.35
N CYS A 147 62.89 45.02 10.28
CA CYS A 147 62.85 44.04 11.38
C CYS A 147 61.56 44.18 12.21
N SER A 148 61.25 45.41 12.61
CA SER A 148 60.08 45.71 13.45
C SER A 148 58.77 45.29 12.75
N LEU A 149 58.65 45.56 11.44
CA LEU A 149 57.50 45.16 10.63
C LEU A 149 57.38 43.63 10.49
N VAL A 150 58.49 42.94 10.24
CA VAL A 150 58.52 41.47 10.14
C VAL A 150 58.13 40.84 11.48
N GLN A 151 58.65 41.34 12.59
CA GLN A 151 58.34 40.83 13.92
C GLN A 151 56.87 41.07 14.30
N GLU A 152 56.32 42.25 13.99
CA GLU A 152 54.89 42.51 14.16
C GLU A 152 54.03 41.53 13.34
N LYS A 153 54.44 41.24 12.08
CA LYS A 153 53.74 40.28 11.22
C LYS A 153 53.82 38.85 11.78
N ILE A 154 54.97 38.41 12.30
CA ILE A 154 55.12 37.09 12.95
C ILE A 154 54.16 36.97 14.15
N VAL A 155 54.07 38.00 15.00
CA VAL A 155 53.16 38.02 16.15
C VAL A 155 51.70 37.97 15.71
N LYS A 156 51.30 38.83 14.74
CA LYS A 156 49.93 38.85 14.19
C LYS A 156 49.53 37.49 13.62
N MET A 157 50.41 36.84 12.85
CA MET A 157 50.16 35.50 12.33
C MET A 157 50.07 34.44 13.44
N GLY A 158 50.89 34.55 14.49
CA GLY A 158 50.80 33.66 15.66
C GLY A 158 49.44 33.73 16.34
N CYS A 159 48.89 34.93 16.54
CA CYS A 159 47.55 35.12 17.11
C CYS A 159 46.46 34.54 16.21
N ILE A 160 46.54 34.75 14.89
CA ILE A 160 45.59 34.20 13.92
C ILE A 160 45.66 32.67 13.91
N ASN A 161 46.85 32.08 13.97
CA ASN A 161 47.01 30.62 13.96
C ASN A 161 46.41 29.99 15.23
N PHE A 162 46.66 30.58 16.39
CA PHE A 162 46.08 30.14 17.66
C PHE A 162 44.54 30.13 17.63
N GLU A 163 43.93 31.19 17.10
CA GLU A 163 42.48 31.28 16.96
C GLU A 163 41.93 30.21 15.99
N LEU A 164 42.61 29.99 14.86
CA LEU A 164 42.22 28.97 13.90
C LEU A 164 42.37 27.54 14.46
N GLU A 165 43.42 27.27 15.24
CA GLU A 165 43.61 25.99 15.94
C GLU A 165 42.47 25.72 16.93
N HIS A 166 42.04 26.76 17.67
CA HIS A 166 40.90 26.63 18.57
C HIS A 166 39.60 26.34 17.83
N GLN A 167 39.34 27.04 16.72
CA GLN A 167 38.17 26.79 15.86
C GLN A 167 38.19 25.38 15.26
N LEU A 168 39.36 24.90 14.83
CA LEU A 168 39.55 23.55 14.31
C LEU A 168 39.22 22.49 15.36
N ALA A 169 39.68 22.68 16.61
CA ALA A 169 39.38 21.76 17.71
C ALA A 169 37.87 21.68 18.00
N ASN A 170 37.19 22.82 18.05
CA ASN A 170 35.74 22.90 18.27
C ASN A 170 34.97 22.23 17.11
N ALA A 171 35.38 22.50 15.87
CA ALA A 171 34.77 21.90 14.68
C ALA A 171 34.91 20.36 14.68
N LYS A 172 36.08 19.83 15.04
CA LYS A 172 36.32 18.38 15.18
C LYS A 172 35.41 17.74 16.23
N GLN A 173 35.30 18.35 17.41
CA GLN A 173 34.41 17.85 18.47
C GLN A 173 32.93 17.85 18.05
N ARG A 174 32.49 18.89 17.32
CA ARG A 174 31.12 18.98 16.81
C ARG A 174 30.84 17.94 15.73
N LEU A 175 31.82 17.60 14.89
CA LEU A 175 31.71 16.53 13.91
C LEU A 175 31.56 15.18 14.59
N GLU A 176 32.41 14.87 15.57
CA GLU A 176 32.36 13.61 16.32
C GLU A 176 30.98 13.39 17.00
N LYS A 177 30.45 14.42 17.68
CA LYS A 177 29.11 14.36 18.27
C LYS A 177 27.99 14.18 17.25
N ALA A 178 28.16 14.70 16.02
CA ALA A 178 27.18 14.51 14.96
C ALA A 178 27.25 13.10 14.38
N GLU A 179 28.44 12.55 14.17
CA GLU A 179 28.66 11.17 13.72
C GLU A 179 28.10 10.16 14.72
N MET A 180 28.34 10.33 16.02
CA MET A 180 27.81 9.43 17.05
C MET A 180 26.27 9.39 17.05
N ARG A 181 25.62 10.54 16.87
CA ARG A 181 24.15 10.63 16.76
C ARG A 181 23.64 9.96 15.49
N ALA A 182 24.30 10.18 14.35
CA ALA A 182 23.94 9.53 13.09
C ALA A 182 23.99 7.99 13.23
N ARG A 183 25.06 7.45 13.84
CA ARG A 183 25.19 6.00 14.09
C ARG A 183 24.10 5.46 15.02
N GLN A 184 23.74 6.19 16.08
CA GLN A 184 22.67 5.78 17.00
C GLN A 184 21.30 5.73 16.30
N VAL A 185 21.00 6.72 15.46
CA VAL A 185 19.75 6.74 14.68
C VAL A 185 19.73 5.58 13.69
N GLU A 186 20.83 5.33 13.00
CA GLU A 186 20.94 4.22 12.04
C GLU A 186 20.72 2.85 12.71
N GLU A 187 21.30 2.65 13.90
CA GLU A 187 21.10 1.41 14.67
C GLU A 187 19.65 1.28 15.18
N GLN A 188 19.02 2.35 15.67
CA GLN A 188 17.61 2.32 16.06
C GLN A 188 16.69 2.00 14.88
N VAL A 189 16.93 2.58 13.72
CA VAL A 189 16.18 2.30 12.49
C VAL A 189 16.35 0.83 12.07
N ARG A 190 17.56 0.29 12.19
CA ARG A 190 17.85 -1.12 11.91
C ARG A 190 17.10 -2.06 12.86
N VAL A 191 17.05 -1.74 14.16
CA VAL A 191 16.29 -2.50 15.16
C VAL A 191 14.79 -2.44 14.88
N CYS A 192 14.23 -1.26 14.55
CA CYS A 192 12.81 -1.12 14.19
C CYS A 192 12.45 -1.89 12.91
N ARG A 193 13.33 -1.92 11.89
CA ARG A 193 13.10 -2.72 10.67
C ARG A 193 13.11 -4.23 10.91
N ASN A 194 13.85 -4.69 11.92
CA ASN A 194 13.97 -6.10 12.29
C ASN A 194 12.99 -6.51 13.40
N CYS A 195 11.94 -5.74 13.68
CA CYS A 195 10.93 -6.14 14.63
C CYS A 195 10.22 -7.41 14.13
N SER A 196 10.70 -8.58 14.59
CA SER A 196 10.09 -9.90 14.37
C SER A 196 8.57 -9.93 14.62
N GLN A 197 8.08 -8.99 15.41
CA GLN A 197 6.66 -8.76 15.69
C GLN A 197 5.87 -8.28 14.46
N GLN A 198 6.45 -7.43 13.61
CA GLN A 198 5.82 -6.98 12.36
C GLN A 198 5.71 -8.13 11.35
N GLU A 199 6.75 -8.96 11.23
CA GLU A 199 6.72 -10.13 10.35
C GLU A 199 5.72 -11.20 10.86
N LYS A 200 5.68 -11.44 12.17
CA LYS A 200 4.68 -12.31 12.80
C LYS A 200 3.25 -11.80 12.58
N TYR A 201 3.03 -10.49 12.77
CA TYR A 201 1.73 -9.87 12.53
C TYR A 201 1.31 -10.00 11.06
N GLN A 202 2.23 -9.74 10.12
CA GLN A 202 1.96 -9.87 8.69
C GLN A 202 1.63 -11.32 8.29
N LYS A 203 2.40 -12.30 8.79
CA LYS A 203 2.14 -13.73 8.57
C LYS A 203 0.81 -14.18 9.18
N SER A 204 0.49 -13.72 10.41
CA SER A 204 -0.78 -14.00 11.06
C SER A 204 -1.95 -13.42 10.28
N LEU A 205 -1.83 -12.18 9.82
CA LEU A 205 -2.86 -11.51 9.04
C LEU A 205 -3.11 -12.23 7.70
N GLN A 206 -2.04 -12.60 6.99
CA GLN A 206 -2.15 -13.40 5.76
C GLN A 206 -2.82 -14.75 6.00
N SER A 207 -2.44 -15.45 7.06
CA SER A 207 -3.08 -16.73 7.43
C SER A 207 -4.55 -16.56 7.75
N GLU A 208 -4.93 -15.51 8.49
CA GLU A 208 -6.32 -15.24 8.85
C GLU A 208 -7.17 -14.92 7.61
N PHE A 209 -6.65 -14.09 6.70
CA PHE A 209 -7.33 -13.79 5.44
C PHE A 209 -7.50 -15.04 4.57
N LEU A 210 -6.48 -15.89 4.47
CA LEU A 210 -6.55 -17.11 3.67
C LEU A 210 -7.60 -18.09 4.21
N VAL A 211 -7.68 -18.26 5.53
CA VAL A 211 -8.69 -19.11 6.17
C VAL A 211 -10.09 -18.54 5.96
N LYS A 212 -10.29 -17.23 6.17
CA LYS A 212 -11.60 -16.60 5.95
C LYS A 212 -12.03 -16.66 4.48
N TYR A 213 -11.11 -16.42 3.55
CA TYR A 213 -11.38 -16.47 2.12
C TYR A 213 -11.79 -17.89 1.69
N SER A 214 -11.02 -18.91 2.07
CA SER A 214 -11.32 -20.30 1.73
C SER A 214 -12.61 -20.82 2.38
N ALA A 215 -12.96 -20.36 3.58
CA ALA A 215 -14.26 -20.66 4.18
C ALA A 215 -15.42 -20.04 3.39
N ARG A 216 -15.30 -18.75 3.04
CA ARG A 216 -16.31 -18.04 2.24
C ARG A 216 -16.43 -18.58 0.82
N GLU A 217 -15.32 -18.95 0.18
CA GLU A 217 -15.32 -19.55 -1.14
C GLU A 217 -16.06 -20.90 -1.15
N ARG A 218 -15.87 -21.73 -0.11
CA ARG A 218 -16.65 -22.97 0.06
C ARG A 218 -18.14 -22.69 0.22
N GLU A 219 -18.52 -21.76 1.09
CA GLU A 219 -19.92 -21.37 1.30
C GLU A 219 -20.59 -20.90 0.01
N VAL A 220 -19.92 -20.04 -0.77
CA VAL A 220 -20.43 -19.58 -2.07
C VAL A 220 -20.60 -20.74 -3.05
N ASN A 221 -19.66 -21.67 -3.09
CA ASN A 221 -19.75 -22.83 -3.97
C ASN A 221 -20.88 -23.78 -3.56
N ASP A 222 -21.11 -23.97 -2.26
CA ASP A 222 -22.21 -24.80 -1.75
C ASP A 222 -23.57 -24.16 -2.06
N LEU A 223 -23.72 -22.85 -1.83
CA LEU A 223 -24.91 -22.10 -2.22
C LEU A 223 -25.17 -22.14 -3.74
N LYS A 224 -24.11 -22.08 -4.55
CA LYS A 224 -24.23 -22.19 -6.01
C LYS A 224 -24.74 -23.57 -6.44
N LYS A 225 -24.29 -24.64 -5.79
CA LYS A 225 -24.79 -26.01 -6.04
C LYS A 225 -26.24 -26.16 -5.59
N GLU A 226 -26.59 -25.63 -4.42
CA GLU A 226 -27.97 -25.67 -3.92
C GLU A 226 -28.92 -24.91 -4.85
N LEU A 227 -28.51 -23.72 -5.33
CA LEU A 227 -29.29 -22.94 -6.29
C LEU A 227 -29.53 -23.72 -7.60
N ALA A 228 -28.50 -24.38 -8.13
CA ALA A 228 -28.62 -25.21 -9.33
C ALA A 228 -29.64 -26.34 -9.13
N LEU A 229 -29.53 -27.08 -8.01
CA LEU A 229 -30.45 -28.16 -7.66
C LEU A 229 -31.89 -27.66 -7.47
N LYS A 230 -32.08 -26.50 -6.83
CA LYS A 230 -33.41 -25.89 -6.68
C LYS A 230 -34.00 -25.47 -8.02
N ASN A 231 -33.18 -24.97 -8.94
CA ASN A 231 -33.63 -24.59 -10.27
C ASN A 231 -34.06 -25.82 -11.10
N GLU A 232 -33.32 -26.93 -11.00
CA GLU A 232 -33.71 -28.21 -11.62
C GLU A 232 -35.02 -28.74 -11.04
N GLN A 233 -35.18 -28.69 -9.70
CA GLN A 233 -36.44 -29.08 -9.03
C GLN A 233 -37.62 -28.21 -9.48
N LEU A 234 -37.41 -26.90 -9.63
CA LEU A 234 -38.44 -25.98 -10.11
C LEU A 234 -38.85 -26.32 -11.54
N ASN A 235 -37.88 -26.56 -12.42
CA ASN A 235 -38.14 -26.91 -13.81
C ASN A 235 -38.91 -28.24 -13.92
N ALA A 236 -38.54 -29.25 -13.14
CA ALA A 236 -39.26 -30.53 -13.07
C ALA A 236 -40.71 -30.35 -12.62
N ARG A 237 -40.95 -29.55 -11.56
CA ARG A 237 -42.32 -29.23 -11.10
C ARG A 237 -43.13 -28.47 -12.13
N MET A 238 -42.49 -27.56 -12.88
CA MET A 238 -43.15 -26.79 -13.93
C MET A 238 -43.65 -27.71 -15.05
N ILE A 239 -42.82 -28.66 -15.49
CA ILE A 239 -43.20 -29.67 -16.49
C ILE A 239 -44.37 -30.52 -15.99
N GLU A 240 -44.31 -30.98 -14.74
CA GLU A 240 -45.37 -31.80 -14.14
C GLU A 240 -46.68 -31.02 -13.99
N ASN A 241 -46.61 -29.74 -13.60
CA ASN A 241 -47.78 -28.87 -13.52
C ASN A 241 -48.44 -28.66 -14.89
N ASN A 242 -47.64 -28.42 -15.93
CA ASN A 242 -48.13 -28.31 -17.30
C ASN A 242 -48.84 -29.59 -17.76
N LYS A 243 -48.27 -30.76 -17.44
CA LYS A 243 -48.90 -32.05 -17.74
C LYS A 243 -50.25 -32.21 -17.03
N ARG A 244 -50.32 -31.96 -15.72
CA ARG A 244 -51.59 -32.02 -14.97
C ARG A 244 -52.63 -31.02 -15.48
N ASN A 245 -52.19 -29.84 -15.91
CA ASN A 245 -53.10 -28.85 -16.48
C ASN A 245 -53.71 -29.35 -17.80
N GLU A 246 -52.94 -30.04 -18.63
CA GLU A 246 -53.46 -30.63 -19.87
C GLU A 246 -54.42 -31.78 -19.60
N GLU A 247 -54.08 -32.67 -18.65
CA GLU A 247 -55.00 -33.72 -18.17
C GLU A 247 -56.32 -33.11 -17.65
N MET A 248 -56.24 -32.01 -16.88
CA MET A 248 -57.43 -31.32 -16.38
C MET A 248 -58.31 -30.76 -17.50
N LYS A 249 -57.74 -30.24 -18.59
CA LYS A 249 -58.53 -29.80 -19.76
C LYS A 249 -59.24 -30.96 -20.43
N GLN A 250 -58.57 -32.10 -20.57
CA GLN A 250 -59.16 -33.32 -21.14
C GLN A 250 -60.33 -33.80 -20.28
N TRP A 251 -60.17 -33.82 -18.96
CA TRP A 251 -61.26 -34.19 -18.05
C TRP A 251 -62.43 -33.22 -18.11
N ARG A 252 -62.19 -31.91 -18.22
CA ARG A 252 -63.26 -30.92 -18.40
C ARG A 252 -64.04 -31.17 -19.69
N PHE A 253 -63.34 -31.41 -20.80
CA PHE A 253 -63.97 -31.72 -22.08
C PHE A 253 -64.84 -32.99 -21.99
N ALA A 254 -64.33 -34.05 -21.38
CA ALA A 254 -65.09 -35.30 -21.19
C ALA A 254 -66.33 -35.10 -20.30
N VAL A 255 -66.25 -34.23 -19.28
CA VAL A 255 -67.41 -33.89 -18.44
C VAL A 255 -68.45 -33.10 -19.26
N ASP A 256 -68.03 -32.12 -20.06
CA ASP A 256 -68.94 -31.33 -20.91
C ASP A 256 -69.66 -32.23 -21.95
N GLU A 257 -68.95 -33.19 -22.56
CA GLU A 257 -69.56 -34.20 -23.44
C GLU A 257 -70.56 -35.08 -22.69
N MET A 258 -70.21 -35.55 -21.50
CA MET A 258 -71.08 -36.39 -20.67
C MET A 258 -72.32 -35.62 -20.21
N GLU A 259 -72.20 -34.33 -19.87
CA GLU A 259 -73.34 -33.48 -19.55
C GLU A 259 -74.28 -33.33 -20.75
N THR A 260 -73.74 -33.20 -21.96
CA THR A 260 -74.51 -33.14 -23.20
C THR A 260 -75.30 -34.44 -23.43
N VAL A 261 -74.63 -35.59 -23.32
CA VAL A 261 -75.28 -36.91 -23.44
C VAL A 261 -76.33 -37.10 -22.36
N HIS A 262 -76.07 -36.66 -21.12
CA HIS A 262 -77.04 -36.74 -20.02
C HIS A 262 -78.30 -35.90 -20.29
N MET A 263 -78.16 -34.72 -20.91
CA MET A 263 -79.31 -33.91 -21.32
C MET A 263 -80.13 -34.60 -22.42
N GLU A 264 -79.47 -35.25 -23.38
CA GLU A 264 -80.14 -36.02 -24.43
C GLU A 264 -80.89 -37.23 -23.85
N ILE A 265 -80.27 -37.99 -22.95
CA ILE A 265 -80.92 -39.11 -22.24
C ILE A 265 -82.17 -38.61 -21.53
N LYS A 266 -82.09 -37.52 -20.75
CA LYS A 266 -83.26 -36.94 -20.08
C LYS A 266 -84.38 -36.53 -21.06
N MET A 267 -84.02 -36.04 -22.24
CA MET A 267 -84.99 -35.68 -23.28
C MET A 267 -85.68 -36.92 -23.85
N LEU A 268 -84.91 -37.96 -24.18
CA LEU A 268 -85.41 -39.23 -24.69
C LEU A 268 -86.27 -39.96 -23.64
N GLU A 269 -85.87 -39.96 -22.37
CA GLU A 269 -86.66 -40.49 -21.26
C GLU A 269 -88.02 -39.80 -21.14
N LYS A 270 -88.04 -38.46 -21.31
CA LYS A 270 -89.30 -37.70 -21.32
C LYS A 270 -90.18 -38.11 -22.50
N GLN A 271 -89.62 -38.17 -23.72
CA GLN A 271 -90.36 -38.58 -24.91
C GLN A 271 -90.94 -40.00 -24.76
N LEU A 272 -90.15 -40.94 -24.25
CA LEU A 272 -90.59 -42.32 -24.00
C LEU A 272 -91.74 -42.37 -22.99
N ASN A 273 -91.66 -41.58 -21.91
CA ASN A 273 -92.73 -41.50 -20.91
C ASN A 273 -94.01 -40.91 -21.49
N ASP A 274 -93.90 -39.86 -22.31
CA ASP A 274 -95.05 -39.25 -22.99
C ASP A 274 -95.71 -40.23 -23.99
N GLU A 275 -94.90 -40.97 -24.76
CA GLU A 275 -95.39 -42.03 -25.66
C GLU A 275 -96.05 -43.18 -24.92
N LYS A 276 -95.44 -43.64 -23.82
CA LYS A 276 -96.01 -44.68 -22.96
C LYS A 276 -97.37 -44.26 -22.41
N ALA A 277 -97.48 -43.03 -21.89
CA ALA A 277 -98.75 -42.49 -21.41
C ALA A 277 -99.80 -42.38 -22.55
N SER A 278 -99.38 -41.99 -23.76
CA SER A 278 -100.24 -41.97 -24.94
C SER A 278 -100.74 -43.37 -25.32
N MET A 279 -99.86 -44.38 -25.33
CA MET A 279 -100.23 -45.77 -25.61
C MET A 279 -101.15 -46.35 -24.55
N GLU A 280 -100.88 -46.11 -23.27
CA GLU A 280 -101.75 -46.54 -22.16
C GLU A 280 -103.16 -45.95 -22.30
N SER A 281 -103.26 -44.68 -22.69
CA SER A 281 -104.54 -44.02 -22.99
C SER A 281 -105.27 -44.67 -24.16
N LYS A 282 -104.60 -44.86 -25.31
CA LYS A 282 -105.19 -45.54 -26.49
C LYS A 282 -105.61 -46.97 -26.18
N TRP A 283 -104.83 -47.69 -25.38
CA TRP A 283 -105.16 -49.05 -24.98
C TRP A 283 -106.36 -49.10 -24.02
N ALA A 284 -106.48 -48.12 -23.14
CA ALA A 284 -107.69 -47.95 -22.31
C ALA A 284 -108.93 -47.68 -23.19
N GLU A 285 -108.82 -46.83 -24.21
CA GLU A 285 -109.88 -46.60 -25.20
C GLU A 285 -110.29 -47.90 -25.92
N VAL A 286 -109.32 -48.67 -26.43
CA VAL A 286 -109.60 -49.97 -27.07
C VAL A 286 -110.31 -50.92 -26.12
N ARG A 287 -109.87 -51.01 -24.85
CA ARG A 287 -110.55 -51.83 -23.83
C ARG A 287 -112.00 -51.39 -23.62
N THR A 288 -112.26 -50.09 -23.56
CA THR A 288 -113.61 -49.53 -23.44
C THR A 288 -114.49 -49.94 -24.63
N ILE A 289 -114.01 -49.76 -25.87
CA ILE A 289 -114.73 -50.14 -27.09
C ILE A 289 -115.06 -51.64 -27.11
N LEU A 290 -114.12 -52.50 -26.69
CA LEU A 290 -114.34 -53.95 -26.62
C LEU A 290 -115.40 -54.33 -25.57
N LEU A 291 -115.41 -53.64 -24.43
CA LEU A 291 -116.43 -53.85 -23.39
C LEU A 291 -117.81 -53.38 -23.85
N GLU A 292 -117.91 -52.22 -24.50
CA GLU A 292 -119.16 -51.72 -25.08
C GLU A 292 -119.71 -52.69 -26.14
N ARG A 293 -118.87 -53.16 -27.07
CA ARG A 293 -119.26 -54.18 -28.05
C ARG A 293 -119.73 -55.49 -27.41
N LYS A 294 -119.09 -55.94 -26.33
CA LYS A 294 -119.54 -57.13 -25.59
C LYS A 294 -120.90 -56.90 -24.94
N GLY A 295 -121.16 -55.71 -24.40
CA GLY A 295 -122.46 -55.31 -23.89
C GLY A 295 -123.54 -55.32 -24.97
N ASP A 296 -123.24 -54.81 -26.16
CA ASP A 296 -124.17 -54.80 -27.30
C ASP A 296 -124.44 -56.19 -27.89
N ILE A 297 -123.43 -57.07 -27.92
CA ILE A 297 -123.60 -58.49 -28.29
C ILE A 297 -124.45 -59.21 -27.24
N SER A 298 -124.18 -58.99 -25.95
CA SER A 298 -124.95 -59.59 -24.86
C SER A 298 -126.42 -59.14 -24.85
N ARG A 299 -126.72 -57.92 -25.35
CA ARG A 299 -128.08 -57.42 -25.52
C ARG A 299 -128.77 -57.97 -26.78
N LYS A 300 -128.00 -58.46 -27.77
CA LYS A 300 -128.51 -59.12 -28.99
C LYS A 300 -128.70 -60.63 -28.85
N THR A 301 -128.08 -61.27 -27.84
CA THR A 301 -128.19 -62.72 -27.60
C THR A 301 -129.16 -63.09 -26.48
N SER A 302 -129.80 -62.13 -25.79
CA SER A 302 -130.80 -62.42 -24.76
C SER A 302 -132.20 -62.74 -25.30
N ASP A 303 -132.43 -62.63 -26.61
CA ASP A 303 -133.64 -63.06 -27.31
C ASP A 303 -133.28 -64.06 -28.43
N ALA A 304 -132.74 -65.24 -28.09
CA ALA A 304 -132.71 -66.40 -28.98
C ALA A 304 -132.36 -67.67 -28.20
N GLU A 305 -133.38 -68.46 -27.83
CA GLU A 305 -133.22 -69.85 -27.43
C GLU A 305 -132.79 -70.73 -28.63
N SER A 306 -131.98 -71.75 -28.31
CA SER A 306 -131.93 -73.06 -28.97
C SER A 306 -131.39 -73.15 -30.41
N VAL A 307 -130.09 -73.47 -30.57
CA VAL A 307 -129.59 -74.49 -31.54
C VAL A 307 -128.28 -75.11 -31.04
N THR A 308 -128.31 -76.41 -30.73
CA THR A 308 -127.20 -77.23 -30.19
C THR A 308 -126.21 -77.77 -31.24
N ASP A 309 -126.12 -77.17 -32.43
CA ASP A 309 -125.14 -77.52 -33.49
C ASP A 309 -123.91 -76.58 -33.54
N GLY A 310 -123.94 -75.45 -32.83
CA GLY A 310 -122.85 -74.47 -32.82
C GLY A 310 -121.67 -74.82 -31.90
N GLU A 311 -121.88 -75.67 -30.89
CA GLU A 311 -120.87 -76.01 -29.89
C GLU A 311 -119.73 -76.86 -30.49
N GLN A 312 -120.02 -77.82 -31.37
CA GLN A 312 -118.96 -78.60 -32.04
C GLN A 312 -118.13 -77.77 -33.03
N SER A 313 -118.76 -76.83 -33.75
CA SER A 313 -118.04 -75.89 -34.62
C SER A 313 -117.11 -74.98 -33.80
N SER A 314 -117.59 -74.47 -32.67
CA SER A 314 -116.82 -73.60 -31.78
C SER A 314 -115.67 -74.34 -31.10
N ILE A 315 -115.87 -75.61 -30.71
CA ILE A 315 -114.82 -76.48 -30.14
C ILE A 315 -113.75 -76.78 -31.21
N ASN A 316 -114.14 -77.05 -32.45
CA ASN A 316 -113.19 -77.28 -33.53
C ASN A 316 -112.39 -76.01 -33.90
N GLN A 317 -113.02 -74.84 -33.90
CA GLN A 317 -112.32 -73.56 -34.08
C GLN A 317 -111.35 -73.26 -32.94
N LEU A 318 -111.75 -73.51 -31.68
CA LEU A 318 -110.86 -73.36 -30.53
C LEU A 318 -109.65 -74.28 -30.61
N LYS A 319 -109.85 -75.53 -31.06
CA LYS A 319 -108.76 -76.49 -31.27
C LYS A 319 -107.79 -76.02 -32.36
N GLN A 320 -108.32 -75.54 -33.49
CA GLN A 320 -107.51 -74.95 -34.57
C GLN A 320 -106.73 -73.71 -34.12
N MET A 321 -107.36 -72.83 -33.33
CA MET A 321 -106.67 -71.67 -32.75
C MET A 321 -105.56 -72.09 -31.78
N MET A 322 -105.80 -73.11 -30.95
CA MET A 322 -104.78 -73.63 -30.03
C MET A 322 -103.59 -74.24 -30.78
N ASP A 323 -103.84 -74.98 -31.86
CA ASP A 323 -102.79 -75.51 -32.73
C ASP A 323 -102.00 -74.37 -33.40
N THR A 324 -102.68 -73.33 -33.87
CA THR A 324 -102.03 -72.14 -34.46
C THR A 324 -101.19 -71.36 -33.46
N ILE A 325 -101.65 -71.23 -32.21
CA ILE A 325 -100.90 -70.59 -31.12
C ILE A 325 -99.64 -71.41 -30.81
N ASN A 326 -99.73 -72.74 -30.80
CA ASN A 326 -98.57 -73.60 -30.57
C ASN A 326 -97.55 -73.49 -31.71
N ASP A 327 -97.99 -73.44 -32.96
CA ASP A 327 -97.09 -73.24 -34.11
C ASP A 327 -96.42 -71.86 -34.10
N LEU A 328 -97.15 -70.80 -33.75
CA LEU A 328 -96.59 -69.47 -33.56
C LEU A 328 -95.57 -69.45 -32.43
N LYS A 329 -95.87 -70.07 -31.28
CA LYS A 329 -94.94 -70.17 -30.16
C LYS A 329 -93.64 -70.89 -30.55
N ASN A 330 -93.74 -72.01 -31.25
CA ASN A 330 -92.58 -72.75 -31.76
C ASN A 330 -91.75 -71.91 -32.75
N THR A 331 -92.40 -71.07 -33.55
CA THR A 331 -91.73 -70.17 -34.50
C THR A 331 -91.01 -69.04 -33.78
N VAL A 332 -91.63 -68.43 -32.78
CA VAL A 332 -91.01 -67.41 -31.92
C VAL A 332 -89.83 -67.99 -31.15
N ASP A 333 -89.94 -69.19 -30.59
CA ASP A 333 -88.83 -69.86 -29.89
C ASP A 333 -87.65 -70.15 -30.84
N LYS A 334 -87.91 -70.51 -32.10
CA LYS A 334 -86.86 -70.66 -33.12
C LYS A 334 -86.21 -69.31 -33.46
N GLN A 335 -87.00 -68.26 -33.65
CA GLN A 335 -86.48 -66.92 -33.94
C GLN A 335 -85.66 -66.37 -32.77
N ALA A 336 -86.10 -66.55 -31.52
CA ALA A 336 -85.36 -66.14 -30.33
C ALA A 336 -84.00 -66.87 -30.23
N LYS A 337 -83.96 -68.18 -30.51
CA LYS A 337 -82.70 -68.95 -30.56
C LYS A 337 -81.77 -68.50 -31.69
N GLN A 338 -82.30 -68.15 -32.86
CA GLN A 338 -81.50 -67.61 -33.96
C GLN A 338 -80.91 -66.23 -33.59
N LEU A 339 -81.70 -65.38 -32.93
CA LEU A 339 -81.28 -64.04 -32.53
C LEU A 339 -80.22 -64.06 -31.42
N GLU A 340 -80.23 -65.08 -30.55
CA GLU A 340 -79.13 -65.33 -29.60
C GLU A 340 -77.85 -65.83 -30.30
N LEU A 341 -77.96 -66.72 -31.29
CA LEU A 341 -76.81 -67.17 -32.10
C LEU A 341 -76.18 -66.01 -32.87
N ASP A 342 -76.99 -65.13 -33.47
CA ASP A 342 -76.52 -63.97 -34.23
C ASP A 342 -75.86 -62.90 -33.33
N LYS A 343 -76.19 -62.87 -32.02
CA LYS A 343 -75.52 -62.00 -31.03
C LYS A 343 -74.15 -62.49 -30.56
N VAL A 344 -73.85 -63.78 -30.69
CA VAL A 344 -72.58 -64.39 -30.27
C VAL A 344 -71.59 -64.51 -31.45
N GLY A 345 -72.10 -64.40 -32.69
CA GLY A 345 -71.30 -64.46 -33.93
C GLY A 345 -70.86 -63.11 -34.52
N SER A 346 -71.10 -62.00 -33.83
CA SER A 346 -70.65 -60.63 -34.16
C SER A 346 -69.85 -60.09 -32.98
#